data_AF-A0A8T5EYU9-F1
#
_entry.id   AF-A0A8T5EYU9-F1
#
_cell.length_a   1.000
_cell.length_b   1.000
_cell.length_c   1.000
_cell.angle_alpha   90.00
_cell.angle_beta   90.00
_cell.angle_gamma   90.00
#
_symmetry.space_group_name_H-M   'P 1'
#
loop_
_entity.id
_entity.type
_entity.pdbx_description
1 polymer ?
#
loop_
_entity_poly.entity_id
_entity_poly.type
_entity_poly.pdbx_seq_one_letter_code
_entity_poly.pdbx_strand_id
1 'polypeptide(L)'
;MRKLTLTLLAFGFVFVFMGFATAADNSSDVMTVEANIFESSVGINVPDRIAFGDIAKGYISERQSADISNTGTTDILITPELANSSEEIFSYLSFREILDDPLTRVGFFDFEILRPATIGVAREENLYLYLDLTNYIGEIEEEQMNHEAEVIFWAMEI
;
A
#
# COMPACT_ATOMS: atom_id res chain seq x y z
N MET A 1 99.34 23.57 54.74
CA MET A 1 99.74 23.71 53.32
C MET A 1 98.72 23.00 52.44
N ARG A 2 98.28 23.61 51.33
CA ARG A 2 97.69 23.03 50.07
C ARG A 2 96.80 21.75 50.19
N LYS A 3 95.59 21.68 49.60
CA LYS A 3 95.08 22.28 48.34
C LYS A 3 93.63 22.78 48.43
N LEU A 4 93.19 23.52 47.41
CA LEU A 4 91.91 24.24 47.28
C LEU A 4 91.32 24.02 45.87
N THR A 5 90.00 23.75 45.79
CA THR A 5 89.08 23.71 44.61
C THR A 5 87.71 23.25 45.14
N LEU A 6 86.53 23.87 44.98
CA LEU A 6 86.05 25.07 44.25
C LEU A 6 85.61 24.91 42.78
N THR A 7 84.49 24.21 42.54
CA THR A 7 83.57 24.41 41.40
C THR A 7 82.16 23.96 41.83
N LEU A 8 81.20 24.85 42.10
CA LEU A 8 80.40 25.73 41.22
C LEU A 8 79.15 25.04 40.64
N LEU A 9 78.03 25.41 41.25
CA LEU A 9 76.66 25.50 40.75
C LEU A 9 76.48 25.38 39.21
N ALA A 10 75.64 24.44 38.76
CA ALA A 10 75.01 24.47 37.44
C ALA A 10 73.50 24.64 37.59
N PHE A 11 73.01 25.81 37.15
CA PHE A 11 71.61 26.23 37.25
C PHE A 11 70.80 25.60 36.11
N GLY A 12 69.77 24.82 36.42
CA GLY A 12 68.89 24.17 35.44
C GLY A 12 67.44 24.62 35.61
N PHE A 13 67.08 25.76 35.00
CA PHE A 13 65.75 26.37 35.10
C PHE A 13 65.04 26.35 33.73
N VAL A 14 64.08 25.43 33.53
CA VAL A 14 62.92 25.52 32.60
C VAL A 14 61.88 24.49 33.11
N PHE A 15 60.71 24.83 33.68
CA PHE A 15 59.45 25.38 33.15
C PHE A 15 58.50 24.36 32.45
N VAL A 16 57.29 24.19 33.04
CA VAL A 16 55.97 23.72 32.47
C VAL A 16 55.95 22.29 31.84
N PHE A 17 55.01 21.38 32.16
CA PHE A 17 53.56 21.57 32.09
C PHE A 17 52.75 20.63 33.01
N MET A 18 51.66 21.18 33.56
CA MET A 18 50.55 20.45 34.16
C MET A 18 49.81 19.70 33.04
N GLY A 19 50.04 18.40 32.91
CA GLY A 19 49.41 17.53 31.92
C GLY A 19 48.55 16.47 32.58
N PHE A 20 47.34 16.85 33.02
CA PHE A 20 46.29 15.86 33.31
C PHE A 20 45.82 15.25 31.98
N ALA A 21 46.54 14.22 31.51
CA ALA A 21 46.03 13.34 30.48
C ALA A 21 44.95 12.43 31.09
N THR A 22 43.74 12.96 31.27
CA THR A 22 42.56 12.11 31.37
C THR A 22 42.41 11.41 30.03
N ALA A 23 42.89 10.17 29.95
CA ALA A 23 42.50 9.28 28.86
C ALA A 23 40.97 9.23 28.88
N ALA A 24 40.34 9.66 27.78
CA ALA A 24 38.90 9.55 27.66
C ALA A 24 38.54 8.05 27.70
N ASP A 25 37.74 7.67 28.69
CA ASP A 25 37.27 6.30 28.87
C ASP A 25 36.20 6.02 27.82
N ASN A 26 36.66 5.70 26.61
CA ASN A 26 35.80 5.47 25.45
C ASN A 26 35.27 4.03 25.50
N SER A 27 34.19 3.82 26.25
CA SER A 27 33.46 2.55 26.22
C SER A 27 32.65 2.43 24.92
N SER A 28 32.93 1.41 24.13
CA SER A 28 32.15 1.00 22.96
C SER A 28 31.53 -0.38 23.19
N ASP A 29 30.26 -0.56 22.82
CA ASP A 29 29.58 -1.85 22.80
C ASP A 29 29.00 -2.11 21.38
N VAL A 30 28.73 -3.37 21.04
CA VAL A 30 28.32 -3.79 19.70
C VAL A 30 27.00 -4.55 19.74
N MET A 31 26.00 -4.03 19.04
CA MET A 31 24.73 -4.70 18.80
C MET A 31 24.68 -5.25 17.38
N THR A 32 24.34 -6.53 17.23
CA THR A 32 23.98 -7.12 15.93
C THR A 32 22.49 -6.89 15.66
N VAL A 33 22.14 -6.51 14.43
CA VAL A 33 20.77 -6.42 13.94
C VAL A 33 20.59 -7.33 12.73
N GLU A 34 19.41 -7.92 12.60
CA GLU A 34 19.05 -8.86 11.53
C GLU A 34 17.63 -8.55 11.04
N ALA A 35 17.41 -8.65 9.73
CA ALA A 35 16.11 -8.51 9.11
C ALA A 35 16.05 -9.30 7.80
N ASN A 36 14.89 -9.88 7.48
CA ASN A 36 14.61 -10.43 6.16
C ASN A 36 14.11 -9.31 5.24
N ILE A 37 14.70 -9.20 4.05
CA ILE A 37 14.33 -8.21 3.04
C ILE A 37 13.73 -8.95 1.84
N PHE A 38 12.59 -8.47 1.36
CA PHE A 38 11.84 -9.03 0.23
C PHE A 38 11.69 -7.97 -0.87
N GLU A 39 11.41 -8.41 -2.10
CA GLU A 39 11.07 -7.52 -3.22
C GLU A 39 9.63 -7.00 -3.09
N SER A 40 9.34 -5.85 -3.71
CA SER A 40 7.96 -5.36 -3.82
C SER A 40 7.10 -6.31 -4.65
N SER A 41 5.84 -6.50 -4.25
CA SER A 41 4.86 -7.24 -5.03
C SER A 41 3.49 -6.53 -5.07
N VAL A 42 2.84 -6.62 -6.23
CA VAL A 42 1.42 -6.32 -6.41
C VAL A 42 0.64 -7.63 -6.21
N GLY A 43 -0.41 -7.59 -5.40
CA GLY A 43 -1.28 -8.72 -5.15
C GLY A 43 -2.66 -8.25 -4.74
N ILE A 44 -3.69 -8.85 -5.33
CA ILE A 44 -5.10 -8.55 -5.00
C ILE A 44 -5.88 -9.83 -4.70
N ASN A 45 -6.96 -9.68 -3.94
CA ASN A 45 -8.03 -10.65 -3.81
C ASN A 45 -9.38 -9.95 -4.01
N VAL A 46 -10.29 -10.59 -4.73
CA VAL A 46 -11.63 -10.07 -5.09
C VAL A 46 -12.68 -11.18 -4.88
N PRO A 47 -13.96 -10.85 -4.67
CA PRO A 47 -15.00 -11.87 -4.55
C PRO A 47 -15.20 -12.66 -5.86
N ASP A 48 -15.29 -13.99 -5.77
CA ASP A 48 -15.47 -14.88 -6.94
C ASP A 48 -16.75 -14.59 -7.74
N ARG A 49 -17.82 -14.13 -7.09
CA ARG A 49 -19.12 -13.87 -7.70
C ARG A 49 -19.95 -12.88 -6.89
N ILE A 50 -20.61 -11.95 -7.58
CA ILE A 50 -21.64 -11.06 -7.04
C ILE A 50 -22.91 -11.25 -7.87
N ALA A 51 -24.05 -11.43 -7.20
CA ALA A 51 -25.34 -11.63 -7.86
C ALA A 51 -26.30 -10.52 -7.44
N PHE A 52 -26.87 -9.82 -8.42
CA PHE A 52 -27.79 -8.71 -8.16
C PHE A 52 -29.27 -9.12 -8.09
N GLY A 53 -29.60 -10.39 -8.36
CA GLY A 53 -30.97 -10.89 -8.42
C GLY A 53 -31.70 -10.44 -9.70
N ASP A 54 -33.03 -10.44 -9.62
CA ASP A 54 -33.89 -10.07 -10.75
C ASP A 54 -33.95 -8.54 -10.93
N ILE A 55 -33.61 -8.05 -12.12
CA ILE A 55 -33.64 -6.61 -12.45
C ILE A 55 -34.33 -6.41 -13.80
N ALA A 56 -35.17 -5.38 -13.89
CA ALA A 56 -35.81 -4.97 -15.14
C ALA A 56 -35.17 -3.70 -15.71
N LYS A 57 -35.26 -3.53 -17.04
CA LYS A 57 -34.92 -2.28 -17.73
C LYS A 57 -35.67 -1.10 -17.11
N GLY A 58 -34.99 0.02 -16.90
CA GLY A 58 -35.53 1.20 -16.24
C GLY A 58 -35.37 1.23 -14.71
N TYR A 59 -34.79 0.20 -14.10
CA TYR A 59 -34.53 0.10 -12.66
C TYR A 59 -33.04 0.02 -12.35
N ILE A 60 -32.69 0.37 -11.11
CA ILE A 60 -31.39 0.08 -10.50
C ILE A 60 -31.54 -1.14 -9.59
N SER A 61 -30.50 -1.98 -9.52
CA SER A 61 -30.47 -3.14 -8.62
C SER A 61 -30.55 -2.76 -7.14
N GLU A 62 -30.80 -3.75 -6.28
CA GLU A 62 -30.40 -3.64 -4.88
C GLU A 62 -28.87 -3.48 -4.77
N ARG A 63 -28.42 -2.83 -3.70
CA ARG A 63 -27.00 -2.60 -3.41
C ARG A 63 -26.32 -3.93 -3.07
N GLN A 64 -25.26 -4.27 -3.81
CA GLN A 64 -24.31 -5.28 -3.40
C GLN A 64 -23.07 -4.64 -2.78
N SER A 65 -22.31 -5.40 -2.01
CA SER A 65 -21.02 -5.00 -1.45
C SER A 65 -19.94 -5.99 -1.88
N ALA A 66 -18.74 -5.49 -2.12
CA ALA A 66 -17.55 -6.28 -2.42
C ALA A 66 -16.39 -5.85 -1.52
N ASP A 67 -15.76 -6.82 -0.87
CA ASP A 67 -14.54 -6.59 -0.12
C ASP A 67 -13.35 -6.88 -1.04
N ILE A 68 -12.54 -5.86 -1.34
CA ILE A 68 -11.37 -5.96 -2.20
C ILE A 68 -10.13 -5.81 -1.33
N SER A 69 -9.16 -6.71 -1.49
CA SER A 69 -7.99 -6.79 -0.60
C SER A 69 -6.68 -6.63 -1.37
N ASN A 70 -5.83 -5.69 -0.96
CA ASN A 70 -4.40 -5.66 -1.29
C ASN A 70 -3.67 -6.71 -0.43
N THR A 71 -3.09 -7.70 -1.09
CA THR A 71 -2.31 -8.80 -0.50
C THR A 71 -0.81 -8.71 -0.82
N GLY A 72 -0.42 -7.68 -1.58
CA GLY A 72 0.97 -7.38 -1.92
C GLY A 72 1.70 -6.61 -0.82
N THR A 73 2.79 -5.95 -1.20
CA THR A 73 3.63 -5.15 -0.29
C THR A 73 3.78 -3.69 -0.72
N THR A 74 3.08 -3.28 -1.78
CA THR A 74 3.10 -1.92 -2.32
C THR A 74 1.70 -1.32 -2.37
N ASP A 75 1.60 0.01 -2.46
CA ASP A 75 0.32 0.71 -2.58
C ASP A 75 -0.22 0.48 -4.00
N ILE A 76 -1.53 0.29 -4.17
CA ILE A 76 -2.11 -0.05 -5.48
C ILE A 76 -3.29 0.83 -5.87
N LEU A 77 -3.36 1.18 -7.15
CA LEU A 77 -4.56 1.67 -7.83
C LEU A 77 -5.26 0.49 -8.51
N ILE A 78 -6.58 0.37 -8.32
CA ILE A 78 -7.40 -0.69 -8.91
C ILE A 78 -8.43 -0.10 -9.88
N THR A 79 -8.52 -0.66 -11.09
CA THR A 79 -9.50 -0.29 -12.12
C THR A 79 -10.30 -1.53 -12.58
N PRO A 80 -11.59 -1.67 -12.21
CA PRO A 80 -12.46 -2.73 -12.74
C PRO A 80 -12.89 -2.46 -14.18
N GLU A 81 -12.69 -3.44 -15.07
CA GLU A 81 -13.10 -3.44 -16.46
C GLU A 81 -13.89 -4.72 -16.81
N LEU A 82 -14.78 -4.68 -17.81
CA LEU A 82 -15.39 -5.90 -18.33
C LEU A 82 -14.39 -6.70 -19.17
N ALA A 83 -14.31 -8.01 -18.94
CA ALA A 83 -13.50 -8.90 -19.78
C ALA A 83 -13.99 -8.95 -21.24
N ASN A 84 -15.32 -8.85 -21.44
CA ASN A 84 -15.95 -8.72 -22.74
C ASN A 84 -16.78 -7.43 -22.80
N SER A 85 -16.30 -6.42 -23.52
CA SER A 85 -17.01 -5.15 -23.73
C SER A 85 -18.27 -5.26 -24.61
N SER A 86 -18.51 -6.42 -25.22
CA SER A 86 -19.74 -6.72 -25.97
C SER A 86 -20.94 -7.05 -25.06
N GLU A 87 -20.71 -7.29 -23.76
CA GLU A 87 -21.77 -7.54 -22.78
C GLU A 87 -22.45 -6.22 -22.39
N GLU A 88 -23.25 -5.65 -23.30
CA GLU A 88 -23.76 -4.28 -23.20
C GLU A 88 -24.52 -3.99 -21.90
N ILE A 89 -25.28 -4.95 -21.36
CA ILE A 89 -26.02 -4.80 -20.10
C ILE A 89 -25.06 -4.54 -18.94
N PHE A 90 -23.97 -5.31 -18.86
CA PHE A 90 -22.99 -5.17 -17.80
C PHE A 90 -22.10 -3.92 -17.93
N SER A 91 -22.13 -3.20 -19.05
CA SER A 91 -21.50 -1.87 -19.17
C SER A 91 -22.16 -0.79 -18.31
N TYR A 92 -23.30 -1.11 -17.69
CA TYR A 92 -24.03 -0.30 -16.71
C TYR A 92 -23.77 -0.75 -15.26
N LEU A 93 -22.91 -1.75 -15.05
CA LEU A 93 -22.33 -2.03 -13.74
C LEU A 93 -21.61 -0.78 -13.25
N SER A 94 -21.93 -0.35 -12.03
CA SER A 94 -21.45 0.88 -11.43
C SER A 94 -21.01 0.67 -9.99
N PHE A 95 -19.98 1.42 -9.59
CA PHE A 95 -19.25 1.31 -8.33
C PHE A 95 -19.26 2.64 -7.59
N ARG A 96 -18.98 2.58 -6.29
CA ARG A 96 -18.58 3.70 -5.42
C ARG A 96 -18.00 3.20 -4.10
N GLU A 97 -17.13 4.01 -3.50
CA GLU A 97 -16.53 3.75 -2.17
C GLU A 97 -17.46 4.23 -1.05
N ILE A 98 -18.02 5.44 -1.16
CA ILE A 98 -18.90 6.04 -0.14
C ILE A 98 -20.34 6.07 -0.64
N LEU A 99 -21.32 5.88 0.25
CA LEU A 99 -22.75 5.84 -0.11
C LEU A 99 -23.33 7.18 -0.58
N ASP A 100 -22.62 8.28 -0.31
CA ASP A 100 -22.98 9.63 -0.77
C ASP A 100 -22.29 9.99 -2.11
N ASP A 101 -21.35 9.17 -2.59
CA ASP A 101 -20.68 9.38 -3.87
C ASP A 101 -21.61 9.06 -5.05
N PRO A 102 -21.41 9.74 -6.21
CA PRO A 102 -22.06 9.36 -7.45
C PRO A 102 -21.66 7.94 -7.88
N LEU A 103 -22.55 7.27 -8.59
CA LEU A 103 -22.25 5.98 -9.21
C LEU A 103 -21.36 6.19 -10.44
N THR A 104 -20.22 5.51 -10.46
CA THR A 104 -19.27 5.55 -11.57
C THR A 104 -19.25 4.20 -12.28
N ARG A 105 -19.34 4.20 -13.62
CA ARG A 105 -19.44 2.96 -14.40
C ARG A 105 -18.12 2.18 -14.43
N VAL A 106 -18.23 0.86 -14.62
CA VAL A 106 -17.13 -0.03 -14.98
C VAL A 106 -16.30 0.55 -16.13
N GLY A 107 -14.96 0.44 -16.04
CA GLY A 107 -14.01 1.06 -16.97
C GLY A 107 -13.80 2.57 -16.81
N PHE A 108 -14.54 3.24 -15.92
CA PHE A 108 -14.34 4.66 -15.57
C PHE A 108 -14.18 4.88 -14.05
N PHE A 109 -14.26 3.81 -13.26
CA PHE A 109 -14.04 3.82 -11.82
C PHE A 109 -12.63 3.34 -11.52
N ASP A 110 -11.96 4.03 -10.61
CA ASP A 110 -10.69 3.65 -10.02
C ASP A 110 -10.69 4.02 -8.54
N PHE A 111 -9.91 3.29 -7.74
CA PHE A 111 -9.76 3.51 -6.30
C PHE A 111 -8.43 2.96 -5.78
N GLU A 112 -7.95 3.47 -4.66
CA GLU A 112 -6.65 3.11 -4.09
C GLU A 112 -6.80 2.14 -2.91
N ILE A 113 -5.95 1.11 -2.83
CA ILE A 113 -5.76 0.30 -1.62
C ILE A 113 -4.31 0.37 -1.18
N LEU A 114 -4.07 1.03 -0.05
CA LEU A 114 -2.74 1.12 0.56
C LEU A 114 -2.17 -0.27 0.91
N ARG A 115 -0.84 -0.39 0.94
CA ARG A 115 -0.21 -1.64 1.35
C ARG A 115 -0.59 -2.05 2.77
N PRO A 116 -0.59 -3.36 3.06
CA PRO A 116 -0.65 -3.86 4.42
C PRO A 116 0.48 -3.30 5.29
N ALA A 117 0.18 -2.91 6.53
CA ALA A 117 1.18 -2.42 7.48
C ALA A 117 2.14 -3.52 8.00
N THR A 118 1.94 -4.77 7.60
CA THR A 118 2.74 -5.93 7.98
C THR A 118 2.75 -6.93 6.82
N ILE A 119 3.89 -7.54 6.52
CA ILE A 119 4.01 -8.51 5.42
C ILE A 119 3.16 -9.75 5.75
N GLY A 120 2.38 -10.22 4.78
CA GLY A 120 1.58 -11.44 4.89
C GLY A 120 0.21 -11.29 5.55
N VAL A 121 -0.22 -10.07 5.86
CA VAL A 121 -1.65 -9.75 6.09
C VAL A 121 -2.20 -8.97 4.89
N ALA A 122 -3.52 -8.94 4.72
CA ALA A 122 -4.16 -8.12 3.70
C ALA A 122 -4.58 -6.75 4.27
N ARG A 123 -4.72 -5.75 3.40
CA ARG A 123 -5.53 -4.55 3.66
C ARG A 123 -6.76 -4.61 2.78
N GLU A 124 -7.92 -4.41 3.36
CA GLU A 124 -9.22 -4.52 2.71
C GLU A 124 -9.91 -3.16 2.65
N GLU A 125 -10.58 -2.87 1.53
CA GLU A 125 -11.49 -1.73 1.38
C GLU A 125 -12.82 -2.26 0.79
N ASN A 126 -13.95 -1.68 1.21
CA ASN A 126 -15.29 -2.11 0.79
C ASN A 126 -15.82 -1.22 -0.34
N LEU A 127 -16.32 -1.85 -1.41
CA LEU A 127 -17.02 -1.18 -2.50
C LEU A 127 -18.51 -1.48 -2.47
N TYR A 128 -19.32 -0.52 -2.93
CA TYR A 128 -20.74 -0.70 -3.20
C TYR A 128 -20.98 -0.81 -4.71
N LEU A 129 -21.67 -1.87 -5.12
CA LEU A 129 -21.95 -2.18 -6.53
C LEU A 129 -23.45 -2.12 -6.82
N TYR A 130 -23.76 -1.65 -8.02
CA TYR A 130 -25.11 -1.58 -8.57
C TYR A 130 -25.10 -1.90 -10.05
N LEU A 131 -26.11 -2.60 -10.55
CA LEU A 131 -26.40 -2.66 -11.97
C LEU A 131 -27.51 -1.63 -12.27
N ASP A 132 -27.15 -0.52 -12.91
CA ASP A 132 -28.05 0.61 -13.15
C ASP A 132 -28.63 0.60 -14.57
N LEU A 133 -29.75 -0.11 -14.75
CA LEU A 133 -30.44 -0.20 -16.05
C LEU A 133 -31.45 0.94 -16.28
N THR A 134 -31.43 2.01 -15.47
CA THR A 134 -32.35 3.17 -15.62
C THR A 134 -32.25 3.83 -16.99
N ASN A 135 -31.03 3.89 -17.52
CA ASN A 135 -30.70 4.52 -18.81
C ASN A 135 -30.20 3.50 -19.85
N TYR A 136 -30.44 2.20 -19.65
CA TYR A 136 -30.07 1.18 -20.64
C TYR A 136 -30.87 1.39 -21.93
N ILE A 137 -30.20 1.51 -23.06
CA ILE A 137 -30.85 1.76 -24.36
C ILE A 137 -31.13 0.49 -25.16
N GLY A 138 -30.30 -0.55 -25.04
CA GLY A 138 -30.39 -1.80 -25.80
C GLY A 138 -31.66 -2.62 -25.52
N GLU A 139 -31.93 -3.63 -26.34
CA GLU A 139 -33.11 -4.48 -26.19
C GLU A 139 -32.82 -5.66 -25.25
N ILE A 140 -33.82 -6.06 -24.47
CA ILE A 140 -33.81 -7.31 -23.71
C ILE A 140 -34.84 -8.19 -24.42
N GLU A 141 -34.38 -8.95 -25.41
CA GLU A 141 -35.25 -9.65 -26.37
C GLU A 141 -35.99 -10.84 -25.74
N GLU A 142 -35.37 -11.53 -24.77
CA GLU A 142 -35.92 -12.68 -24.05
C GLU A 142 -35.55 -12.64 -22.54
N GLU A 143 -36.12 -13.53 -21.73
CA GLU A 143 -35.75 -13.68 -20.31
C GLU A 143 -34.31 -14.22 -20.17
N GLN A 144 -33.35 -13.31 -20.00
CA GLN A 144 -31.92 -13.59 -19.82
C GLN A 144 -31.62 -14.13 -18.40
N MET A 145 -32.19 -15.30 -18.07
CA MET A 145 -31.98 -15.98 -16.80
C MET A 145 -30.52 -16.37 -16.56
N ASN A 146 -29.97 -16.01 -15.40
CA ASN A 146 -28.58 -16.28 -15.01
C ASN A 146 -27.54 -15.81 -16.05
N HIS A 147 -27.83 -14.70 -16.74
CA HIS A 147 -26.84 -14.02 -17.57
C HIS A 147 -25.74 -13.45 -16.66
N GLU A 148 -24.48 -13.65 -17.04
CA GLU A 148 -23.29 -13.33 -16.24
C GLU A 148 -22.20 -12.77 -17.17
N ALA A 149 -21.33 -11.92 -16.63
CA ALA A 149 -20.14 -11.41 -17.30
C ALA A 149 -18.96 -11.33 -16.32
N GLU A 150 -17.75 -11.50 -16.83
CA GLU A 150 -16.52 -11.39 -16.04
C GLU A 150 -16.05 -9.93 -15.93
N VAL A 151 -15.63 -9.55 -14.72
CA VAL A 151 -15.00 -8.25 -14.43
C VAL A 151 -13.55 -8.50 -14.04
N ILE A 152 -12.61 -7.89 -14.77
CA ILE A 152 -11.19 -7.92 -14.46
C ILE A 152 -10.86 -6.71 -13.60
N PHE A 153 -10.28 -6.94 -12.42
CA PHE A 153 -9.75 -5.87 -11.57
C PHE A 153 -8.26 -5.72 -11.88
N TRP A 154 -7.90 -4.73 -12.69
CA TRP A 154 -6.49 -4.41 -12.93
C TRP A 154 -5.91 -3.70 -11.72
N ALA A 155 -4.76 -4.17 -11.22
CA ALA A 155 -4.03 -3.53 -10.13
C ALA A 155 -2.66 -3.05 -10.61
N MET A 156 -2.33 -1.80 -10.29
CA MET A 156 -1.05 -1.16 -10.62
C MET A 156 -0.41 -0.58 -9.36
N GLU A 157 0.92 -0.72 -9.24
CA GLU A 157 1.71 -0.05 -8.19
C GLU A 157 1.72 1.48 -8.38
N ILE A 158 1.62 2.22 -7.27
CA ILE A 158 1.60 3.71 -7.21
C ILE A 158 2.61 4.28 -6.20
#